data_AF-A0A422Q843-F1
#
_entry.id   AF-A0A422Q843-F1
#
_cell.length_a   1.000
_cell.length_b   1.000
_cell.length_c   1.000
_cell.angle_alpha   90.00
_cell.angle_beta   90.00
_cell.angle_gamma   90.00
#
_symmetry.space_group_name_H-M   'P 1'
#
loop_
_entity.id
_entity.type
_entity.pdbx_description
1 polymer ?
#
loop_
_entity_poly.entity_id
_entity_poly.type
_entity_poly.pdbx_seq_one_letter_code
_entity_poly.pdbx_strand_id
1 'polypeptide(L)'
;MQKVDATLARFDRKSPRAAYVQVCEEMGIRPQKSLGALLSDAPRDWDKHRVFDCDKFILGPKGCMALIPLLVCSRSLRRVSLRGCQVTDEFVAELTETLQDHQCIRSVDVGENPLVTVYSADPIIKLLRVNKNVVRFDLDGTHIGTNVSNLISDLCDRNHEEVANYYADDYFRMKNIFNYLDGDGSGWVSLRSLVLNAPFPVLQEQLIERISLRRPRKRSDGTISVNTFLELVYHNYKTEVEIARRAKEEDTDYQCIVANWKRLLDAMEGDGMEALMETRERQKGEDADEESMTEVPAPGKLPVLPPEDLHRLRIRGRVLGPAEAREIVEVAMKLQADADAQRLHGAAEEAAAAAAGDDDNSDGAAAAQGERVVQLTVPCLRRAYRGVSQPEQRPNRFRFLQEHEEDYIPPMMRAGSRLISISKLSFLNSIDSSPGGGSVTSRDDDFGMDADETRTRWWDLPPAMVRLVTKFFNKQVAKLPKKRQSSLAVSPRTQRDNAMQRSSIPVTAFLAAKLVTDLESIRPRMLADKFMQYGIPIDVSTITLQEIVNCLNEYYVELSVEKPITLQEIRHMSTPKLSVSHTSATTTKTELSVTGES
;
A
#
# COMPACT_ATOMS: atom_id res chain seq x y z
N MET A 1 4.42 20.60 -27.31
CA MET A 1 3.47 19.98 -28.29
C MET A 1 3.67 20.34 -29.77
N GLN A 2 3.56 21.61 -30.22
CA GLN A 2 3.60 21.92 -31.68
C GLN A 2 4.86 21.41 -32.42
N LYS A 3 6.05 21.52 -31.80
CA LYS A 3 7.31 20.95 -32.35
C LYS A 3 7.24 19.42 -32.52
N VAL A 4 6.61 18.72 -31.56
CA VAL A 4 6.45 17.26 -31.58
C VAL A 4 5.53 16.84 -32.72
N ASP A 5 4.37 17.49 -32.86
CA ASP A 5 3.41 17.18 -33.93
C ASP A 5 3.99 17.44 -35.32
N ALA A 6 4.75 18.54 -35.48
CA ALA A 6 5.45 18.83 -36.72
C ALA A 6 6.50 17.76 -37.06
N THR A 7 7.23 17.27 -36.05
CA THR A 7 8.24 16.21 -36.21
C THR A 7 7.59 14.86 -36.55
N LEU A 8 6.48 14.52 -35.88
CA LEU A 8 5.71 13.31 -36.19
C LEU A 8 5.12 13.36 -37.60
N ALA A 9 4.60 14.51 -38.03
CA ALA A 9 4.09 14.69 -39.39
C ALA A 9 5.22 14.59 -40.43
N ARG A 10 6.40 15.14 -40.13
CA ARG A 10 7.59 15.08 -41.00
C ARG A 10 8.05 13.65 -41.29
N PHE A 11 7.91 12.75 -40.32
CA PHE A 11 8.30 11.34 -40.45
C PHE A 11 7.13 10.36 -40.62
N ASP A 12 5.93 10.86 -40.96
CA ASP A 12 4.80 9.96 -41.20
C ASP A 12 5.14 8.93 -42.29
N ARG A 13 4.83 7.66 -42.01
CA ARG A 13 5.09 6.48 -42.86
C ARG A 13 6.56 6.15 -43.12
N LYS A 14 7.52 6.91 -42.60
CA LYS A 14 8.94 6.58 -42.71
C LYS A 14 9.35 5.53 -41.68
N SER A 15 10.37 4.75 -42.01
CA SER A 15 11.03 3.87 -41.04
C SER A 15 11.96 4.70 -40.14
N PRO A 16 12.25 4.27 -38.91
CA PRO A 16 13.24 4.93 -38.05
C PRO A 16 14.59 5.13 -38.76
N ARG A 17 15.03 4.13 -39.53
CA ARG A 17 16.25 4.21 -40.34
C ARG A 17 16.17 5.29 -41.42
N ALA A 18 15.08 5.33 -42.19
CA ALA A 18 14.91 6.33 -43.24
C ALA A 18 14.82 7.76 -42.67
N ALA A 19 14.16 7.92 -41.52
CA ALA A 19 14.11 9.20 -40.81
C ALA A 19 15.50 9.64 -40.36
N TYR A 20 16.32 8.74 -39.81
CA TYR A 20 17.71 9.05 -39.43
C TYR A 20 18.55 9.50 -40.63
N VAL A 21 18.49 8.76 -41.75
CA VAL A 21 19.22 9.13 -42.97
C VAL A 21 18.79 10.51 -43.46
N GLN A 22 17.49 10.80 -43.48
CA GLN A 22 16.98 12.12 -43.86
C GLN A 22 17.50 13.23 -42.93
N VAL A 23 17.49 13.03 -41.61
CA VAL A 23 18.01 14.03 -40.67
C VAL A 23 19.51 14.25 -40.89
N CYS A 24 20.28 13.18 -41.12
CA CYS A 24 21.69 13.30 -41.44
C CYS A 24 21.93 14.08 -42.73
N GLU A 25 21.16 13.82 -43.79
CA GLU A 25 21.24 14.56 -45.06
C GLU A 25 20.96 16.05 -44.87
N GLU A 26 19.90 16.39 -44.14
CA GLU A 26 19.54 17.78 -43.86
C GLU A 26 20.59 18.52 -43.03
N MET A 27 21.27 17.82 -42.12
CA MET A 27 22.36 18.40 -41.32
C MET A 27 23.72 18.35 -42.03
N GLY A 28 23.80 17.78 -43.24
CA GLY A 28 25.04 17.63 -44.00
C GLY A 28 26.05 16.66 -43.37
N ILE A 29 25.56 15.64 -42.66
CA ILE A 29 26.37 14.65 -41.95
C ILE A 29 26.26 13.30 -42.66
N ARG A 30 27.35 12.53 -42.69
CA ARG A 30 27.33 11.17 -43.22
C ARG A 30 26.63 10.22 -42.21
N PRO A 31 25.55 9.52 -42.60
CA PRO A 31 24.87 8.60 -41.68
C PRO A 31 25.77 7.41 -41.33
N GLN A 32 25.81 7.07 -40.04
CA GLN A 32 26.65 5.98 -39.56
C GLN A 32 25.96 4.62 -39.80
N LYS A 33 26.65 3.71 -40.48
CA LYS A 33 26.10 2.40 -40.87
C LYS A 33 25.68 1.55 -39.67
N SER A 34 26.47 1.58 -38.58
CA SER A 34 26.19 0.80 -37.38
C SER A 34 24.92 1.27 -36.67
N LEU A 35 24.70 2.59 -36.61
CA LEU A 35 23.48 3.18 -36.07
C LEU A 35 22.27 2.89 -36.97
N GLY A 36 22.44 2.98 -38.29
CA GLY A 36 21.42 2.58 -39.25
C GLY A 36 21.02 1.11 -39.10
N ALA A 37 21.96 0.22 -38.78
CA ALA A 37 21.69 -1.19 -38.54
C ALA A 37 20.91 -1.44 -37.25
N LEU A 38 21.12 -0.63 -36.20
CA LEU A 38 20.34 -0.66 -34.97
C LEU A 38 18.88 -0.26 -35.22
N LEU A 39 18.66 0.71 -36.12
CA LEU A 39 17.35 1.21 -36.47
C LEU A 39 16.58 0.25 -37.39
N SER A 40 15.26 0.17 -37.17
CA SER A 40 14.37 -0.67 -37.97
C SER A 40 14.15 -0.03 -39.33
N ASP A 41 14.09 -0.87 -40.36
CA ASP A 41 13.80 -0.46 -41.73
C ASP A 41 12.30 -0.54 -42.07
N ALA A 42 11.49 -1.13 -41.19
CA ALA A 42 10.06 -1.21 -41.42
C ALA A 42 9.39 0.17 -41.21
N PRO A 43 8.48 0.58 -42.09
CA PRO A 43 7.78 1.86 -41.97
C PRO A 43 6.93 1.88 -40.69
N ARG A 44 6.92 3.04 -40.00
CA ARG A 44 6.22 3.27 -38.72
C ARG A 44 6.64 2.35 -37.57
N ASP A 45 7.78 1.70 -37.68
CA ASP A 45 8.26 0.71 -36.70
C ASP A 45 9.07 1.34 -35.57
N TRP A 46 8.59 2.48 -35.06
CA TRP A 46 9.20 3.23 -33.94
C TRP A 46 9.03 2.51 -32.60
N ASP A 47 8.05 1.60 -32.52
CA ASP A 47 7.66 0.94 -31.28
C ASP A 47 8.56 -0.24 -30.87
N LYS A 48 9.51 -0.65 -31.73
CA LYS A 48 10.43 -1.76 -31.44
C LYS A 48 11.62 -1.36 -30.57
N HIS A 49 11.99 -0.09 -30.59
CA HIS A 49 13.22 0.39 -29.95
C HIS A 49 12.94 0.90 -28.55
N ARG A 50 13.28 0.08 -27.55
CA ARG A 50 13.05 0.36 -26.12
C ARG A 50 14.28 0.94 -25.43
N VAL A 51 15.42 0.44 -25.86
CA VAL A 51 16.74 0.87 -25.41
C VAL A 51 17.46 1.36 -26.65
N PHE A 52 17.88 2.62 -26.61
CA PHE A 52 18.72 3.19 -27.63
C PHE A 52 20.11 3.32 -27.05
N ASP A 53 20.89 2.25 -27.20
CA ASP A 53 22.25 2.14 -26.69
C ASP A 53 23.23 2.52 -27.81
N CYS A 54 23.96 3.62 -27.59
CA CYS A 54 24.97 4.12 -28.49
C CYS A 54 26.39 4.06 -27.91
N ASP A 55 26.63 3.33 -26.82
CA ASP A 55 27.88 3.36 -26.06
C ASP A 55 29.12 2.97 -26.89
N LYS A 56 28.89 2.24 -27.99
CA LYS A 56 29.94 1.78 -28.92
C LYS A 56 30.07 2.64 -30.17
N PHE A 57 29.35 3.76 -30.25
CA PHE A 57 29.32 4.62 -31.42
C PHE A 57 29.98 5.98 -31.15
N ILE A 58 30.96 6.32 -31.99
CA ILE A 58 31.54 7.65 -32.04
C ILE A 58 30.69 8.49 -33.00
N LEU A 59 29.68 9.17 -32.46
CA LEU A 59 28.74 9.98 -33.23
C LEU A 59 29.27 11.40 -33.46
N GLY A 60 29.99 11.95 -32.46
CA GLY A 60 30.38 13.36 -32.44
C GLY A 60 29.19 14.29 -32.18
N PRO A 61 29.44 15.59 -31.91
CA PRO A 61 28.38 16.52 -31.48
C PRO A 61 27.22 16.63 -32.48
N LYS A 62 27.53 16.76 -33.77
CA LYS A 62 26.53 16.85 -34.83
C LYS A 62 25.76 15.53 -35.02
N GLY A 63 26.44 14.39 -34.88
CA GLY A 63 25.82 13.07 -34.97
C GLY A 63 24.82 12.83 -33.84
N CYS A 64 25.17 13.24 -32.61
CA CYS A 64 24.26 13.23 -31.48
C CYS A 64 23.03 14.12 -31.73
N MET A 65 23.21 15.35 -32.23
CA MET A 65 22.09 16.24 -32.55
C MET A 65 21.11 15.65 -33.58
N ALA A 66 21.61 14.85 -34.54
CA ALA A 66 20.77 14.15 -35.51
C ALA A 66 19.85 13.08 -34.88
N LEU A 67 20.10 12.67 -33.63
CA LEU A 67 19.26 11.72 -32.90
C LEU A 67 18.04 12.37 -32.25
N ILE A 68 18.09 13.65 -31.91
CA ILE A 68 17.00 14.31 -31.16
C ILE A 68 15.63 14.15 -31.84
N PRO A 69 15.49 14.38 -33.17
CA PRO A 69 14.21 14.18 -33.85
C PRO A 69 13.71 12.73 -33.82
N LEU A 70 14.61 11.75 -33.73
CA LEU A 70 14.27 10.33 -33.61
C LEU A 70 13.73 10.01 -32.22
N LEU A 71 14.35 10.57 -31.17
CA LEU A 71 13.91 10.40 -29.78
C LEU A 71 12.49 10.94 -29.61
N VAL A 72 12.18 12.11 -30.18
CA VAL A 72 10.83 12.71 -30.19
C VAL A 72 9.77 11.78 -30.77
N CYS A 73 10.13 11.03 -31.81
CA CYS A 73 9.18 10.17 -32.51
C CYS A 73 8.93 8.84 -31.79
N SER A 74 9.87 8.40 -30.95
CA SER A 74 9.79 7.09 -30.32
C SER A 74 9.00 7.11 -29.02
N ARG A 75 7.72 6.73 -29.10
CA ARG A 75 6.85 6.56 -27.92
C ARG A 75 7.17 5.28 -27.12
N SER A 76 7.95 4.36 -27.67
CA SER A 76 8.30 3.11 -26.98
C SER A 76 9.65 3.18 -26.24
N LEU A 77 10.41 4.25 -26.45
CA LEU A 77 11.74 4.38 -25.88
C LEU A 77 11.68 4.63 -24.37
N ARG A 78 12.49 3.89 -23.61
CA ARG A 78 12.55 3.93 -22.13
C ARG A 78 13.93 4.33 -21.63
N ARG A 79 14.98 3.77 -22.26
CA ARG A 79 16.38 4.10 -21.96
C ARG A 79 17.08 4.66 -23.20
N VAL A 80 17.80 5.74 -23.00
CA VAL A 80 18.72 6.32 -23.99
C VAL A 80 20.11 6.32 -23.36
N SER A 81 21.06 5.63 -23.97
CA SER A 81 22.46 5.63 -23.57
C SER A 81 23.31 6.21 -24.68
N LEU A 82 24.02 7.29 -24.36
CA LEU A 82 24.93 8.02 -25.24
C LEU A 82 26.32 8.08 -24.59
N ARG A 83 26.68 7.03 -23.84
CA ARG A 83 27.91 7.00 -23.08
C ARG A 83 29.12 7.06 -24.02
N GLY A 84 30.04 7.98 -23.79
CA GLY A 84 31.24 8.12 -24.63
C GLY A 84 30.99 8.52 -26.10
N CYS A 85 29.82 9.05 -26.45
CA CYS A 85 29.49 9.46 -27.82
C CYS A 85 30.03 10.85 -28.24
N GLN A 86 30.82 11.51 -27.38
CA GLN A 86 31.26 12.91 -27.51
C GLN A 86 30.08 13.91 -27.47
N VAL A 87 29.19 13.71 -26.51
CA VAL A 87 28.07 14.60 -26.21
C VAL A 87 28.57 15.94 -25.66
N THR A 88 27.99 17.06 -26.11
CA THR A 88 28.32 18.42 -25.64
C THR A 88 27.20 19.03 -24.81
N ASP A 89 27.50 20.12 -24.10
CA ASP A 89 26.51 20.87 -23.31
C ASP A 89 25.30 21.35 -24.14
N GLU A 90 25.53 21.77 -25.39
CA GLU A 90 24.44 22.22 -26.27
C GLU A 90 23.47 21.08 -26.61
N PHE A 91 24.00 19.87 -26.81
CA PHE A 91 23.17 18.69 -27.04
C PHE A 91 22.34 18.37 -25.80
N VAL A 92 22.92 18.41 -24.60
CA VAL A 92 22.19 18.14 -23.36
C VAL A 92 21.09 19.18 -23.15
N ALA A 93 21.32 20.45 -23.46
CA ALA A 93 20.31 21.49 -23.40
C ALA A 93 19.12 21.20 -24.34
N GLU A 94 19.38 20.84 -25.60
CA GLU A 94 18.31 20.51 -26.56
C GLU A 94 17.60 19.19 -26.20
N LEU A 95 18.35 18.18 -25.73
CA LEU A 95 17.80 16.92 -25.25
C LEU A 95 16.87 17.17 -24.06
N THR A 96 17.29 17.96 -23.08
CA THR A 96 16.46 18.25 -21.91
C THR A 96 15.22 19.08 -22.24
N GLU A 97 15.30 20.04 -23.18
CA GLU A 97 14.11 20.73 -23.71
C GLU A 97 13.14 19.73 -24.36
N THR A 98 13.68 18.83 -25.18
CA THR A 98 12.89 17.79 -25.87
C THR A 98 12.22 16.83 -24.88
N LEU A 99 12.95 16.45 -23.83
CA LEU A 99 12.47 15.51 -22.83
C LEU A 99 11.44 16.10 -21.88
N GLN A 100 11.29 17.43 -21.77
CA GLN A 100 10.28 18.03 -20.88
C GLN A 100 8.85 17.55 -21.19
N ASP A 101 8.53 17.41 -22.47
CA ASP A 101 7.22 16.93 -22.96
C ASP A 101 7.21 15.40 -23.21
N HIS A 102 8.35 14.72 -23.09
CA HIS A 102 8.47 13.32 -23.49
C HIS A 102 7.88 12.39 -22.42
N GLN A 103 6.87 11.62 -22.81
CA GLN A 103 6.07 10.84 -21.85
C GLN A 103 6.84 9.59 -21.36
N CYS A 104 7.73 9.06 -22.18
CA CYS A 104 8.08 7.65 -22.11
C CYS A 104 9.50 7.32 -21.63
N ILE A 105 10.45 8.25 -21.76
CA ILE A 105 11.86 8.02 -21.40
C ILE A 105 12.01 8.16 -19.89
N ARG A 106 12.72 7.20 -19.29
CA ARG A 106 12.92 7.11 -17.83
C ARG A 106 14.38 7.21 -17.43
N SER A 107 15.24 6.63 -18.25
CA SER A 107 16.68 6.55 -18.02
C SER A 107 17.40 7.21 -19.18
N VAL A 108 18.22 8.19 -18.85
CA VAL A 108 19.13 8.86 -19.77
C VAL A 108 20.53 8.68 -19.22
N ASP A 109 21.44 8.16 -20.04
CA ASP A 109 22.86 8.03 -19.71
C ASP A 109 23.66 8.86 -20.71
N VAL A 110 24.38 9.86 -20.19
CA VAL A 110 25.33 10.68 -20.94
C VAL A 110 26.72 10.62 -20.33
N GLY A 111 27.03 9.55 -19.59
CA GLY A 111 28.32 9.35 -18.94
C GLY A 111 29.50 9.24 -19.90
N GLU A 112 30.72 9.31 -19.39
CA GLU A 112 32.00 9.27 -20.13
C GLU A 112 32.09 10.31 -21.27
N ASN A 113 31.35 11.41 -21.15
CA ASN A 113 31.39 12.51 -22.10
C ASN A 113 32.06 13.72 -21.44
N PRO A 114 33.36 13.95 -21.67
CA PRO A 114 34.09 15.06 -21.01
C PRO A 114 33.61 16.44 -21.48
N LEU A 115 32.92 16.54 -22.63
CA LEU A 115 32.37 17.81 -23.11
C LEU A 115 31.03 18.19 -22.43
N VAL A 116 30.52 17.33 -21.54
CA VAL A 116 29.40 17.66 -20.64
C VAL A 116 29.99 18.25 -19.37
N THR A 117 29.71 19.52 -19.15
CA THR A 117 30.27 20.33 -18.05
C THR A 117 29.15 20.82 -17.13
N VAL A 118 29.51 21.66 -16.16
CA VAL A 118 28.56 22.29 -15.22
C VAL A 118 27.45 23.09 -15.93
N TYR A 119 27.65 23.55 -17.17
CA TYR A 119 26.62 24.26 -17.93
C TYR A 119 25.41 23.39 -18.27
N SER A 120 25.59 22.07 -18.38
CA SER A 120 24.49 21.11 -18.56
C SER A 120 23.60 20.92 -17.34
N ALA A 121 24.08 21.31 -16.14
CA ALA A 121 23.37 21.03 -14.89
C ALA A 121 22.01 21.72 -14.78
N ASP A 122 21.93 23.01 -15.12
CA ASP A 122 20.68 23.77 -15.01
C ASP A 122 19.57 23.23 -15.94
N PRO A 123 19.83 22.94 -17.23
CA PRO A 123 18.87 22.25 -18.08
C PRO A 123 18.40 20.90 -17.54
N ILE A 124 19.30 20.07 -16.99
CA ILE A 124 18.94 18.77 -16.40
C ILE A 124 18.05 18.95 -15.17
N ILE A 125 18.42 19.85 -14.25
CA ILE A 125 17.63 20.13 -13.04
C ILE A 125 16.24 20.65 -13.42
N LYS A 126 16.15 21.53 -14.43
CA LYS A 126 14.87 22.04 -14.94
C LYS A 126 14.03 20.92 -15.53
N LEU A 127 14.62 20.03 -16.32
CA LEU A 127 13.95 18.83 -16.83
C LEU A 127 13.37 17.99 -15.69
N LEU A 128 14.18 17.62 -14.70
CA LEU A 128 13.75 16.72 -13.61
C LEU A 128 12.64 17.33 -12.74
N ARG A 129 12.58 18.66 -12.62
CA ARG A 129 11.48 19.35 -11.93
C ARG A 129 10.18 19.33 -12.72
N VAL A 130 10.25 19.43 -14.05
CA VAL A 130 9.07 19.50 -14.93
C VAL A 130 8.58 18.10 -15.31
N ASN A 131 9.47 17.23 -15.77
CA ASN A 131 9.14 15.88 -16.20
C ASN A 131 9.50 14.85 -15.11
N LYS A 132 8.46 14.38 -14.44
CA LYS A 132 8.53 13.37 -13.38
C LYS A 132 8.72 11.94 -13.88
N ASN A 133 8.65 11.70 -15.20
CA ASN A 133 8.88 10.37 -15.78
C ASN A 133 10.37 10.00 -15.80
N VAL A 134 11.28 10.99 -15.83
CA VAL A 134 12.73 10.73 -15.81
C VAL A 134 13.15 10.46 -14.37
N VAL A 135 13.47 9.20 -14.10
CA VAL A 135 13.83 8.68 -12.78
C VAL A 135 15.32 8.39 -12.65
N ARG A 136 16.06 8.33 -13.76
CA ARG A 136 17.51 8.13 -13.77
C ARG A 136 18.19 9.02 -14.81
N PHE A 137 19.19 9.77 -14.39
CA PHE A 137 20.03 10.57 -15.26
C PHE A 137 21.50 10.35 -14.89
N ASP A 138 22.21 9.57 -15.70
CA ASP A 138 23.59 9.17 -15.43
C ASP A 138 24.59 10.17 -16.02
N LEU A 139 25.54 10.59 -15.18
CA LEU A 139 26.52 11.64 -15.44
C LEU A 139 27.95 11.20 -15.10
N ASP A 140 28.15 9.90 -14.84
CA ASP A 140 29.45 9.36 -14.45
C ASP A 140 30.51 9.64 -15.52
N GLY A 141 31.70 10.09 -15.13
CA GLY A 141 32.78 10.40 -16.08
C GLY A 141 32.59 11.69 -16.90
N THR A 142 31.71 12.60 -16.48
CA THR A 142 31.58 13.96 -17.04
C THR A 142 32.36 15.00 -16.21
N HIS A 143 32.39 16.27 -16.65
CA HIS A 143 32.97 17.39 -15.88
C HIS A 143 31.96 18.10 -14.97
N ILE A 144 30.87 17.42 -14.60
CA ILE A 144 29.92 17.91 -13.59
C ILE A 144 30.47 17.60 -12.19
N GLY A 145 30.47 18.59 -11.29
CA GLY A 145 30.94 18.41 -9.92
C GLY A 145 30.05 17.46 -9.11
N THR A 146 30.64 16.69 -8.20
CA THR A 146 29.95 15.70 -7.36
C THR A 146 28.75 16.26 -6.60
N ASN A 147 28.84 17.48 -6.07
CA ASN A 147 27.72 18.14 -5.37
C ASN A 147 26.49 18.31 -6.26
N VAL A 148 26.70 18.67 -7.53
CA VAL A 148 25.62 18.85 -8.51
C VAL A 148 25.08 17.50 -8.96
N SER A 149 25.96 16.52 -9.16
CA SER A 149 25.56 15.13 -9.46
C SER A 149 24.69 14.54 -8.36
N ASN A 150 25.04 14.75 -7.08
CA ASN A 150 24.23 14.31 -5.94
C ASN A 150 22.85 14.97 -5.93
N LEU A 151 22.77 16.28 -6.21
CA LEU A 151 21.49 16.98 -6.32
C LEU A 151 20.61 16.42 -7.45
N ILE A 152 21.21 16.06 -8.58
CA ILE A 152 20.53 15.42 -9.71
C ILE A 152 20.05 14.02 -9.32
N SER A 153 20.88 13.25 -8.61
CA SER A 153 20.48 11.95 -8.03
C SER A 153 19.30 12.09 -7.07
N ASP A 154 19.34 13.04 -6.13
CA ASP A 154 18.24 13.29 -5.18
C ASP A 154 16.94 13.71 -5.88
N LEU A 155 17.03 14.43 -7.00
CA LEU A 155 15.88 14.77 -7.85
C LEU A 155 15.33 13.52 -8.55
N CYS A 156 16.20 12.68 -9.08
CA CYS A 156 15.87 11.39 -9.68
C CYS A 156 15.19 10.46 -8.68
N ASP A 157 15.73 10.32 -7.47
CA ASP A 157 15.15 9.51 -6.40
C ASP A 157 13.76 10.01 -5.99
N ARG A 158 13.57 11.32 -5.86
CA ARG A 158 12.24 11.90 -5.61
C ARG A 158 11.26 11.63 -6.74
N ASN A 159 11.69 11.74 -8.00
CA ASN A 159 10.84 11.40 -9.15
C ASN A 159 10.51 9.90 -9.14
N HIS A 160 11.47 9.04 -8.84
CA HIS A 160 11.27 7.60 -8.69
C HIS A 160 10.25 7.31 -7.59
N GLU A 161 10.39 7.91 -6.41
CA GLU A 161 9.45 7.78 -5.30
C GLU A 161 8.06 8.32 -5.67
N GLU A 162 7.96 9.46 -6.37
CA GLU A 162 6.68 10.01 -6.81
C GLU A 162 5.99 9.04 -7.78
N VAL A 163 6.70 8.50 -8.78
CA VAL A 163 6.16 7.52 -9.73
C VAL A 163 5.79 6.21 -9.03
N ALA A 164 6.63 5.74 -8.12
CA ALA A 164 6.39 4.54 -7.30
C ALA A 164 5.19 4.68 -6.38
N ASN A 165 5.04 5.83 -5.76
CA ASN A 165 3.97 6.11 -4.83
C ASN A 165 2.70 6.60 -5.53
N TYR A 166 2.72 6.98 -6.81
CA TYR A 166 1.53 7.51 -7.49
C TYR A 166 0.37 6.50 -7.50
N TYR A 167 0.65 5.20 -7.55
CA TYR A 167 -0.31 4.13 -7.24
C TYR A 167 0.12 3.29 -6.02
N ALA A 168 0.71 3.91 -4.99
CA ALA A 168 0.62 3.33 -3.66
C ALA A 168 -0.87 3.06 -3.40
N ASP A 169 -1.18 1.88 -2.85
CA ASP A 169 -2.53 1.34 -2.67
C ASP A 169 -3.37 2.23 -1.72
N ASP A 170 -3.75 3.43 -2.20
CA ASP A 170 -4.50 4.49 -1.51
C ASP A 170 -5.83 4.69 -2.23
N TYR A 171 -6.90 4.35 -1.53
CA TYR A 171 -8.26 4.42 -2.03
C TYR A 171 -8.64 5.82 -2.55
N PHE A 172 -8.30 6.88 -1.82
CA PHE A 172 -8.69 8.24 -2.20
C PHE A 172 -7.94 8.72 -3.43
N ARG A 173 -6.67 8.35 -3.56
CA ARG A 173 -5.88 8.67 -4.74
C ARG A 173 -6.44 7.99 -5.98
N MET A 174 -6.78 6.70 -5.89
CA MET A 174 -7.43 5.97 -6.98
C MET A 174 -8.77 6.58 -7.35
N LYS A 175 -9.58 6.90 -6.35
CA LYS A 175 -10.88 7.54 -6.57
C LYS A 175 -10.76 8.92 -7.19
N ASN A 176 -9.76 9.71 -6.80
CA ASN A 176 -9.50 11.02 -7.40
C ASN A 176 -9.14 10.89 -8.89
N ILE A 177 -8.30 9.91 -9.25
CA ILE A 177 -7.99 9.61 -10.65
C ILE A 177 -9.27 9.25 -11.42
N PHE A 178 -10.14 8.41 -10.84
CA PHE A 178 -11.41 8.09 -11.47
C PHE A 178 -12.27 9.34 -11.67
N ASN A 179 -12.45 10.17 -10.63
CA ASN A 179 -13.28 11.37 -10.69
C ASN A 179 -12.74 12.40 -11.69
N TYR A 180 -11.41 12.53 -11.80
CA TYR A 180 -10.78 13.37 -12.81
C TYR A 180 -11.15 12.93 -14.23
N LEU A 181 -11.27 11.62 -14.45
CA LEU A 181 -11.66 11.06 -15.74
C LEU A 181 -13.18 11.05 -15.95
N ASP A 182 -13.95 10.97 -14.88
CA ASP A 182 -15.42 11.03 -14.81
C ASP A 182 -15.88 12.49 -14.69
N GLY A 183 -15.44 13.35 -15.63
CA GLY A 183 -15.70 14.78 -15.57
C GLY A 183 -17.19 15.17 -15.58
N ASP A 184 -18.08 14.25 -15.95
CA ASP A 184 -19.54 14.42 -15.91
C ASP A 184 -20.19 13.89 -14.62
N GLY A 185 -19.42 13.25 -13.74
CA GLY A 185 -19.91 12.63 -12.50
C GLY A 185 -20.89 11.48 -12.74
N SER A 186 -20.87 10.85 -13.92
CA SER A 186 -21.79 9.77 -14.25
C SER A 186 -21.52 8.49 -13.47
N GLY A 187 -20.31 8.34 -12.93
CA GLY A 187 -19.78 7.12 -12.33
C GLY A 187 -19.27 6.13 -13.37
N TRP A 188 -19.08 6.56 -14.64
CA TRP A 188 -18.69 5.72 -15.78
C TRP A 188 -17.59 6.36 -16.59
N VAL A 189 -16.46 5.67 -16.72
CA VAL A 189 -15.31 6.16 -17.50
C VAL A 189 -15.03 5.22 -18.66
N SER A 190 -14.81 5.80 -19.84
CA SER A 190 -14.34 5.04 -21.01
C SER A 190 -12.98 4.41 -20.69
N LEU A 191 -12.89 3.09 -20.88
CA LEU A 191 -11.64 2.35 -20.66
C LEU A 191 -10.47 2.92 -21.49
N ARG A 192 -10.78 3.43 -22.68
CA ARG A 192 -9.81 4.10 -23.54
C ARG A 192 -9.33 5.41 -22.94
N SER A 193 -10.24 6.26 -22.46
CA SER A 193 -9.87 7.53 -21.81
C SER A 193 -9.05 7.28 -20.54
N LEU A 194 -9.42 6.24 -19.78
CA LEU A 194 -8.71 5.82 -18.58
C LEU A 194 -7.24 5.50 -18.84
N VAL A 195 -6.99 4.71 -19.89
CA VAL A 195 -5.64 4.32 -20.31
C VAL A 195 -4.88 5.52 -20.89
N LEU A 196 -5.51 6.31 -21.77
CA LEU A 196 -4.82 7.40 -22.48
C LEU A 196 -4.54 8.64 -21.63
N ASN A 197 -5.31 8.86 -20.56
CA ASN A 197 -5.16 10.02 -19.68
C ASN A 197 -4.41 9.69 -18.38
N ALA A 198 -3.85 8.49 -18.24
CA ALA A 198 -2.99 8.16 -17.11
C ALA A 198 -1.74 9.07 -17.17
N PRO A 199 -1.36 9.74 -16.07
CA PRO A 199 -0.33 10.79 -16.10
C PRO A 199 1.09 10.28 -16.33
N PHE A 200 1.33 8.98 -16.13
CA PHE A 200 2.61 8.34 -16.34
C PHE A 200 2.42 7.11 -17.25
N PRO A 201 3.21 6.94 -18.32
CA PRO A 201 3.07 5.78 -19.21
C PRO A 201 3.32 4.44 -18.55
N VAL A 202 4.14 4.40 -17.48
CA VAL A 202 4.31 3.20 -16.64
C VAL A 202 2.95 2.64 -16.21
N LEU A 203 2.08 3.55 -15.81
CA LEU A 203 0.81 3.26 -15.17
C LEU A 203 -0.22 2.96 -16.24
N GLN A 204 -0.14 3.63 -17.39
CA GLN A 204 -0.87 3.26 -18.59
C GLN A 204 -0.61 1.79 -18.97
N GLU A 205 0.66 1.37 -18.99
CA GLU A 205 1.05 -0.01 -19.32
C GLU A 205 0.52 -1.02 -18.30
N GLN A 206 0.69 -0.73 -17.01
CA GLN A 206 0.17 -1.56 -15.92
C GLN A 206 -1.34 -1.70 -15.99
N LEU A 207 -2.03 -0.61 -16.29
CA LEU A 207 -3.47 -0.60 -16.43
C LEU A 207 -3.90 -1.44 -17.63
N ILE A 208 -3.20 -1.32 -18.77
CA ILE A 208 -3.41 -2.15 -19.95
C ILE A 208 -3.21 -3.64 -19.63
N GLU A 209 -2.15 -3.99 -18.90
CA GLU A 209 -1.85 -5.36 -18.46
C GLU A 209 -2.92 -5.91 -17.51
N ARG A 210 -3.31 -5.14 -16.49
CA ARG A 210 -4.38 -5.57 -15.57
C ARG A 210 -5.72 -5.70 -16.28
N ILE A 211 -6.04 -4.79 -17.20
CA ILE A 211 -7.26 -4.86 -18.02
C ILE A 211 -7.27 -6.14 -18.86
N SER A 212 -6.12 -6.52 -19.46
CA SER A 212 -6.06 -7.71 -20.30
C SER A 212 -6.13 -9.01 -19.51
N LEU A 213 -5.48 -9.04 -18.34
CA LEU A 213 -5.48 -10.18 -17.42
C LEU A 213 -6.86 -10.36 -16.76
N ARG A 214 -7.41 -9.32 -16.14
CA ARG A 214 -8.64 -9.40 -15.34
C ARG A 214 -9.92 -9.28 -16.16
N ARG A 215 -9.86 -8.77 -17.40
CA ARG A 215 -10.99 -8.60 -18.33
C ARG A 215 -12.23 -7.99 -17.64
N PRO A 216 -12.12 -6.71 -17.19
CA PRO A 216 -13.16 -6.09 -16.37
C PRO A 216 -14.53 -6.05 -17.06
N ARG A 217 -15.58 -6.15 -16.24
CA ARG A 217 -16.96 -5.98 -16.71
C ARG A 217 -17.17 -4.54 -17.19
N LYS A 218 -17.53 -4.40 -18.46
CA LYS A 218 -17.77 -3.13 -19.16
C LYS A 218 -19.20 -3.04 -19.68
N ARG A 219 -19.69 -1.82 -19.88
CA ARG A 219 -20.91 -1.52 -20.64
C ARG A 219 -20.71 -1.77 -22.14
N SER A 220 -21.82 -1.77 -22.88
CA SER A 220 -21.84 -1.87 -24.34
C SER A 220 -21.07 -0.76 -25.07
N ASP A 221 -20.85 0.37 -24.41
CA ASP A 221 -20.12 1.54 -24.94
C ASP A 221 -18.62 1.51 -24.59
N GLY A 222 -18.14 0.45 -23.91
CA GLY A 222 -16.75 0.35 -23.46
C GLY A 222 -16.43 1.13 -22.19
N THR A 223 -17.44 1.65 -21.49
CA THR A 223 -17.25 2.30 -20.18
C THR A 223 -17.21 1.30 -19.04
N ILE A 224 -16.43 1.61 -18.00
CA ILE A 224 -16.35 0.84 -16.76
C ILE A 224 -16.82 1.70 -15.58
N SER A 225 -17.39 1.04 -14.57
CA SER A 225 -17.83 1.72 -13.34
C SER A 225 -16.64 2.05 -12.43
N VAL A 226 -16.82 3.01 -11.51
CA VAL A 226 -15.86 3.32 -10.42
C VAL A 226 -15.39 2.05 -9.73
N ASN A 227 -16.32 1.15 -9.42
CA ASN A 227 -16.03 -0.05 -8.65
C ASN A 227 -15.21 -1.07 -9.44
N THR A 228 -15.55 -1.26 -10.72
CA THR A 228 -14.76 -2.09 -11.62
C THR A 228 -13.35 -1.51 -11.79
N PHE A 229 -13.23 -0.19 -11.89
CA PHE A 229 -11.94 0.48 -11.94
C PHE A 229 -11.13 0.22 -10.67
N LEU A 230 -11.71 0.47 -9.49
CA LEU A 230 -11.03 0.24 -8.21
C LEU A 230 -10.64 -1.23 -8.04
N GLU A 231 -11.44 -2.19 -8.49
CA GLU A 231 -11.07 -3.61 -8.48
C GLU A 231 -9.84 -3.92 -9.36
N LEU A 232 -9.62 -3.14 -10.42
CA LEU A 232 -8.43 -3.27 -11.26
C LEU A 232 -7.22 -2.59 -10.65
N VAL A 233 -7.38 -1.39 -10.06
CA VAL A 233 -6.22 -0.57 -9.65
C VAL A 233 -5.86 -0.68 -8.18
N TYR A 234 -6.84 -0.82 -7.29
CA TYR A 234 -6.68 -0.90 -5.85
C TYR A 234 -6.60 -2.37 -5.44
N HIS A 235 -5.42 -2.82 -5.05
CA HIS A 235 -5.14 -4.23 -4.80
C HIS A 235 -5.97 -4.76 -3.61
N ASN A 236 -6.09 -3.94 -2.54
CA ASN A 236 -6.87 -4.32 -1.37
C ASN A 236 -8.38 -4.07 -1.51
N TYR A 237 -8.90 -3.91 -2.74
CA TYR A 237 -10.32 -3.66 -2.97
C TYR A 237 -11.20 -4.84 -2.53
N LYS A 238 -12.08 -4.59 -1.56
CA LYS A 238 -13.06 -5.55 -1.04
C LYS A 238 -14.31 -5.53 -1.89
N THR A 239 -14.69 -6.69 -2.42
CA THR A 239 -15.93 -6.95 -3.18
C THR A 239 -17.15 -7.00 -2.28
N GLU A 240 -18.35 -6.78 -2.83
CA GLU A 240 -19.60 -6.93 -2.07
C GLU A 240 -19.77 -8.34 -1.48
N VAL A 241 -19.31 -9.36 -2.22
CA VAL A 241 -19.35 -10.76 -1.76
C VAL A 241 -18.44 -10.96 -0.56
N GLU A 242 -17.21 -10.44 -0.61
CA GLU A 242 -16.28 -10.50 0.53
C GLU A 242 -16.79 -9.67 1.71
N ILE A 243 -17.37 -8.50 1.48
CA ILE A 243 -17.99 -7.68 2.53
C ILE A 243 -19.14 -8.43 3.18
N ALA A 244 -20.01 -9.06 2.40
CA ALA A 244 -21.13 -9.84 2.91
C ALA A 244 -20.67 -11.09 3.67
N ARG A 245 -19.59 -11.74 3.22
CA ARG A 245 -18.93 -12.85 3.93
C ARG A 245 -18.34 -12.37 5.25
N ARG A 246 -17.52 -11.30 5.22
CA ARG A 246 -16.88 -10.69 6.40
C ARG A 246 -17.89 -10.18 7.41
N ALA A 247 -19.04 -9.68 6.97
CA ALA A 247 -20.12 -9.29 7.87
C ALA A 247 -20.72 -10.49 8.64
N LYS A 248 -20.74 -11.69 8.06
CA LYS A 248 -21.26 -12.90 8.71
C LYS A 248 -20.24 -13.59 9.62
N GLU A 249 -18.95 -13.35 9.40
CA GLU A 249 -17.85 -13.92 10.20
C GLU A 249 -17.92 -13.48 11.66
N GLU A 250 -17.55 -14.37 12.58
CA GLU A 250 -17.39 -14.00 13.99
C GLU A 250 -16.17 -13.09 14.17
N ASP A 251 -16.24 -12.18 15.14
CA ASP A 251 -15.15 -11.25 15.41
C ASP A 251 -14.08 -11.92 16.27
N THR A 252 -13.26 -12.76 15.66
CA THR A 252 -12.21 -13.53 16.35
C THR A 252 -11.20 -12.64 17.04
N ASP A 253 -10.89 -11.47 16.49
CA ASP A 253 -9.99 -10.49 17.10
C ASP A 253 -10.57 -9.92 18.39
N TYR A 254 -11.85 -9.54 18.40
CA TYR A 254 -12.55 -9.15 19.63
C TYR A 254 -12.46 -10.26 20.68
N GLN A 255 -12.72 -11.51 20.28
CA GLN A 255 -12.67 -12.65 21.19
C GLN A 255 -11.27 -12.86 21.77
N CYS A 256 -10.24 -12.78 20.94
CA CYS A 256 -8.84 -12.88 21.36
C CYS A 256 -8.46 -11.76 22.33
N ILE A 257 -8.81 -10.51 22.01
CA ILE A 257 -8.50 -9.35 22.86
C ILE A 257 -9.11 -9.53 24.27
N VAL A 258 -10.41 -9.83 24.35
CA VAL A 258 -11.10 -9.99 25.65
C VAL A 258 -10.54 -11.18 26.43
N ALA A 259 -10.30 -12.31 25.76
CA ALA A 259 -9.71 -13.49 26.40
C ALA A 259 -8.30 -13.22 26.92
N ASN A 260 -7.48 -12.51 26.14
CA ASN A 260 -6.11 -12.16 26.51
C ASN A 260 -6.06 -11.18 27.68
N TRP A 261 -6.95 -10.18 27.73
CA TRP A 261 -7.06 -9.29 28.89
C TRP A 261 -7.39 -10.07 30.16
N LYS A 262 -8.35 -10.99 30.09
CA LYS A 262 -8.71 -11.81 31.26
C LYS A 262 -7.57 -12.71 31.69
N ARG A 263 -6.89 -13.39 30.77
CA ARG A 263 -5.74 -14.24 31.09
C ARG A 263 -4.58 -13.46 31.72
N LEU A 264 -4.32 -12.24 31.25
CA LEU A 264 -3.33 -11.36 31.86
C LEU A 264 -3.75 -10.90 33.26
N LEU A 265 -5.04 -10.57 33.47
CA LEU A 265 -5.56 -10.23 34.79
C LEU A 265 -5.48 -11.43 35.75
N ASP A 266 -5.92 -12.61 35.30
CA ASP A 266 -5.86 -13.84 36.08
C ASP A 266 -4.40 -14.19 36.44
N ALA A 267 -3.43 -13.95 35.54
CA ALA A 267 -2.01 -14.13 35.84
C ALA A 267 -1.48 -13.12 36.88
N MET A 268 -1.90 -11.86 36.80
CA MET A 268 -1.51 -10.83 37.78
C MET A 268 -2.15 -11.06 39.17
N GLU A 269 -3.36 -11.61 39.20
CA GLU A 269 -4.13 -11.86 40.44
C GLU A 269 -3.80 -13.22 41.08
N GLY A 270 -3.62 -14.27 40.27
CA GLY A 270 -3.44 -15.65 40.70
C GLY A 270 -2.13 -15.88 41.46
N ASP A 271 -1.02 -15.35 40.95
CA ASP A 271 0.29 -15.46 41.61
C ASP A 271 0.31 -14.71 42.95
N GLY A 272 -0.51 -13.66 43.09
CA GLY A 272 -0.67 -12.92 44.34
C GLY A 272 -1.48 -13.68 45.40
N MET A 273 -2.59 -14.33 45.03
CA MET A 273 -3.44 -15.03 45.99
C MET A 273 -2.86 -16.36 46.48
N GLU A 274 -2.25 -17.17 45.60
CA GLU A 274 -1.61 -18.42 46.03
C GLU A 274 -0.40 -18.13 46.93
N ALA A 275 0.43 -17.15 46.57
CA ALA A 275 1.57 -16.74 47.41
C ALA A 275 1.14 -16.18 48.78
N LEU A 276 0.02 -15.46 48.85
CA LEU A 276 -0.51 -14.87 50.08
C LEU A 276 -1.23 -15.90 50.97
N MET A 277 -1.81 -16.94 50.38
CA MET A 277 -2.29 -18.10 51.15
C MET A 277 -1.12 -18.93 51.69
N GLU A 278 -0.09 -19.21 50.90
CA GLU A 278 1.10 -19.94 51.37
C GLU A 278 1.83 -19.25 52.52
N THR A 279 2.02 -17.91 52.45
CA THR A 279 2.66 -17.17 53.55
C THR A 279 1.81 -17.17 54.82
N ARG A 280 0.48 -17.08 54.67
CA ARG A 280 -0.45 -17.17 55.79
C ARG A 280 -0.53 -18.58 56.40
N GLU A 281 -0.36 -19.62 55.60
CA GLU A 281 -0.27 -21.01 56.08
C GLU A 281 1.05 -21.27 56.80
N ARG A 282 2.19 -20.76 56.30
CA ARG A 282 3.48 -20.84 57.01
C ARG A 282 3.46 -20.09 58.34
N GLN A 283 2.90 -18.88 58.37
CA GLN A 283 2.71 -18.12 59.61
C GLN A 283 1.76 -18.79 60.62
N LYS A 284 0.94 -19.75 60.19
CA LYS A 284 0.07 -20.53 61.06
C LYS A 284 0.68 -21.87 61.50
N GLY A 285 1.77 -22.32 60.87
CA GLY A 285 2.39 -23.63 61.11
C GLY A 285 3.60 -23.60 62.03
N GLU A 286 4.22 -22.44 62.25
CA GLU A 286 5.45 -22.30 63.05
C GLU A 286 5.16 -21.50 64.34
N ASP A 287 4.78 -22.22 65.40
CA ASP A 287 5.02 -21.76 66.76
C ASP A 287 6.52 -21.92 67.08
N ALA A 288 7.15 -20.82 67.50
CA ALA A 288 8.45 -20.75 68.19
C ALA A 288 9.72 -21.08 67.39
N ASP A 289 10.41 -20.04 66.92
CA ASP A 289 11.79 -19.71 67.35
C ASP A 289 12.21 -18.35 66.76
N GLU A 290 12.48 -17.37 67.64
CA GLU A 290 12.59 -15.92 67.32
C GLU A 290 13.90 -15.48 66.63
N GLU A 291 14.81 -16.37 66.23
CA GLU A 291 16.20 -15.98 65.90
C GLU A 291 16.60 -15.99 64.41
N SER A 292 15.67 -16.13 63.45
CA SER A 292 16.03 -16.15 62.02
C SER A 292 15.07 -15.35 61.12
N MET A 293 15.03 -14.02 61.26
CA MET A 293 14.25 -13.13 60.38
C MET A 293 15.13 -12.10 59.66
N THR A 294 15.87 -12.53 58.62
CA THR A 294 16.40 -11.61 57.59
C THR A 294 16.43 -12.20 56.18
N GLU A 295 15.65 -13.25 55.88
CA GLU A 295 15.46 -13.68 54.49
C GLU A 295 14.50 -12.72 53.77
N VAL A 296 15.08 -11.80 52.99
CA VAL A 296 14.34 -10.94 52.06
C VAL A 296 13.51 -11.83 51.14
N PRO A 297 12.17 -11.66 51.06
CA PRO A 297 11.33 -12.50 50.24
C PRO A 297 11.83 -12.49 48.80
N ALA A 298 11.98 -13.69 48.22
CA ALA A 298 12.40 -13.84 46.83
C ALA A 298 11.53 -12.96 45.91
N PRO A 299 12.12 -12.26 44.92
CA PRO A 299 11.48 -11.20 44.13
C PRO A 299 10.26 -11.63 43.27
N GLY A 300 9.78 -12.86 43.40
CA GLY A 300 8.62 -13.41 42.67
C GLY A 300 7.27 -13.35 43.41
N LYS A 301 7.19 -12.85 44.65
CA LYS A 301 5.95 -12.89 45.46
C LYS A 301 5.32 -11.51 45.76
N LEU A 302 5.74 -10.44 45.08
CA LEU A 302 5.17 -9.11 45.31
C LEU A 302 3.77 -9.00 44.68
N PRO A 303 2.79 -8.38 45.36
CA PRO A 303 1.48 -8.12 44.79
C PRO A 303 1.62 -7.22 43.55
N VAL A 304 1.07 -7.69 42.43
CA VAL A 304 1.11 -6.99 41.15
C VAL A 304 -0.19 -6.23 40.96
N LEU A 305 -0.11 -4.91 40.79
CA LEU A 305 -1.28 -4.11 40.40
C LEU A 305 -1.35 -3.99 38.87
N PRO A 306 -2.48 -4.38 38.25
CA PRO A 306 -2.68 -4.22 36.82
C PRO A 306 -2.72 -2.72 36.44
N PRO A 307 -2.25 -2.34 35.24
CA PRO A 307 -2.36 -0.97 34.75
C PRO A 307 -3.83 -0.56 34.57
N GLU A 308 -4.18 0.66 34.97
CA GLU A 308 -5.54 1.22 34.77
C GLU A 308 -5.93 1.27 33.27
N ASP A 309 -4.94 1.42 32.38
CA ASP A 309 -5.12 1.49 30.93
C ASP A 309 -4.82 0.17 30.21
N LEU A 310 -5.00 -0.98 30.89
CA LEU A 310 -4.82 -2.32 30.30
C LEU A 310 -5.55 -2.52 28.96
N HIS A 311 -6.69 -1.87 28.77
CA HIS A 311 -7.47 -1.90 27.52
C HIS A 311 -6.72 -1.39 26.28
N ARG A 312 -5.58 -0.71 26.45
CA ARG A 312 -4.70 -0.29 25.34
C ARG A 312 -3.81 -1.41 24.81
N LEU A 313 -3.69 -2.52 25.54
CA LEU A 313 -2.91 -3.69 25.12
C LEU A 313 -3.79 -4.67 24.33
N ARG A 314 -3.96 -4.43 23.03
CA ARG A 314 -4.80 -5.27 22.16
C ARG A 314 -3.98 -6.34 21.45
N ILE A 315 -3.92 -7.53 22.04
CA ILE A 315 -3.29 -8.70 21.43
C ILE A 315 -4.33 -9.40 20.54
N ARG A 316 -4.12 -9.33 19.22
CA ARG A 316 -5.03 -9.81 18.16
C ARG A 316 -4.54 -11.12 17.55
N GLY A 317 -5.40 -11.80 16.77
CA GLY A 317 -5.03 -12.95 15.94
C GLY A 317 -4.77 -14.27 16.67
N ARG A 318 -4.50 -14.26 17.99
CA ARG A 318 -4.31 -15.48 18.78
C ARG A 318 -4.66 -15.26 20.25
N VAL A 319 -4.93 -16.38 20.93
CA VAL A 319 -5.25 -16.40 22.37
C VAL A 319 -4.03 -16.89 23.15
N LEU A 320 -3.51 -16.08 24.07
CA LEU A 320 -2.32 -16.37 24.89
C LEU A 320 -2.55 -17.55 25.80
N GLY A 321 -1.67 -18.55 25.84
CA GLY A 321 -1.78 -19.62 26.85
C GLY A 321 -1.71 -19.08 28.29
N PRO A 322 -2.27 -19.76 29.30
CA PRO A 322 -2.13 -19.30 30.70
C PRO A 322 -0.67 -19.28 31.18
N ALA A 323 0.18 -20.19 30.69
CA ALA A 323 1.62 -20.17 30.97
C ALA A 323 2.32 -18.98 30.30
N GLU A 324 1.98 -18.71 29.03
CA GLU A 324 2.51 -17.58 28.27
C GLU A 324 2.10 -16.23 28.86
N ALA A 325 0.85 -16.11 29.33
CA ALA A 325 0.38 -14.91 30.03
C ALA A 325 1.18 -14.66 31.31
N ARG A 326 1.45 -15.71 32.11
CA ARG A 326 2.33 -15.62 33.30
C ARG A 326 3.74 -15.19 32.94
N GLU A 327 4.35 -15.81 31.93
CA GLU A 327 5.70 -15.43 31.45
C GLU A 327 5.76 -13.95 31.00
N ILE A 328 4.74 -13.46 30.29
CA ILE A 328 4.64 -12.05 29.90
C ILE A 328 4.56 -11.14 31.13
N VAL A 329 3.78 -11.51 32.15
CA VAL A 329 3.65 -10.73 33.40
C VAL A 329 4.98 -10.73 34.17
N GLU A 330 5.64 -11.88 34.32
CA GLU A 330 6.94 -11.99 34.99
C GLU A 330 8.02 -11.14 34.30
N VAL A 331 8.10 -11.21 32.96
CA VAL A 331 9.05 -10.38 32.19
C VAL A 331 8.70 -8.91 32.31
N ALA A 332 7.41 -8.56 32.31
CA ALA A 332 6.97 -7.18 32.50
C ALA A 332 7.29 -6.65 33.90
N MET A 333 7.19 -7.48 34.94
CA MET A 333 7.59 -7.13 36.31
C MET A 333 9.09 -6.83 36.39
N LYS A 334 9.93 -7.65 35.78
CA LYS A 334 11.39 -7.40 35.72
C LYS A 334 11.69 -6.08 35.02
N LEU A 335 11.08 -5.84 33.86
CA LEU A 335 11.23 -4.58 33.11
C LEU A 335 10.75 -3.35 33.91
N GLN A 336 9.67 -3.51 34.69
CA GLN A 336 9.15 -2.44 35.53
C GLN A 336 10.08 -2.16 36.72
N ALA A 337 10.58 -3.21 37.39
CA ALA A 337 11.55 -3.07 38.49
C ALA A 337 12.84 -2.38 38.03
N ASP A 338 13.34 -2.73 36.84
CA ASP A 338 14.50 -2.06 36.23
C ASP A 338 14.21 -0.58 35.93
N ALA A 339 13.03 -0.27 35.40
CA ALA A 339 12.62 1.11 35.10
C ALA A 339 12.46 1.94 36.39
N ASP A 340 11.92 1.35 37.45
CA ASP A 340 11.76 2.03 38.75
C ASP A 340 13.11 2.21 39.45
N ALA A 341 14.04 1.25 39.33
CA ALA A 341 15.41 1.40 39.82
C ALA A 341 16.16 2.55 39.11
N GLN A 342 15.99 2.68 37.80
CA GLN A 342 16.55 3.80 37.03
C GLN A 342 15.95 5.14 37.43
N ARG A 343 14.64 5.21 37.69
CA ARG A 343 13.98 6.43 38.18
C ARG A 343 14.47 6.81 39.57
N LEU A 344 14.65 5.85 40.47
CA LEU A 344 15.20 6.10 41.80
C LEU A 344 16.64 6.59 41.73
N HIS A 345 17.46 6.02 40.84
CA HIS A 345 18.83 6.50 40.63
C HIS A 345 18.86 7.93 40.07
N GLY A 346 18.04 8.22 39.05
CA GLY A 346 17.95 9.57 38.49
C GLY A 346 17.42 10.60 39.50
N ALA A 347 16.41 10.24 40.29
CA ALA A 347 15.89 11.10 41.36
C ALA A 347 16.92 11.32 42.47
N ALA A 348 17.72 10.30 42.82
CA ALA A 348 18.80 10.44 43.77
C ALA A 348 19.92 11.35 43.25
N GLU A 349 20.26 11.26 41.96
CA GLU A 349 21.23 12.16 41.32
C GLU A 349 20.70 13.60 41.23
N GLU A 350 19.43 13.81 40.86
CA GLU A 350 18.79 15.13 40.85
C GLU A 350 18.70 15.73 42.27
N ALA A 351 18.35 14.92 43.27
CA ALA A 351 18.32 15.34 44.67
C ALA A 351 19.72 15.67 45.19
N ALA A 352 20.74 14.88 44.84
CA ALA A 352 22.13 15.17 45.19
C ALA A 352 22.63 16.45 44.51
N ALA A 353 22.25 16.69 43.26
CA ALA A 353 22.57 17.93 42.55
C ALA A 353 21.85 19.16 43.14
N ALA A 354 20.61 19.00 43.61
CA ALA A 354 19.87 20.07 44.29
C ALA A 354 20.42 20.36 45.70
N ALA A 355 20.81 19.32 46.44
CA ALA A 355 21.37 19.44 47.79
C ALA A 355 22.78 20.07 47.81
N ALA A 356 23.55 19.94 46.73
CA ALA A 356 24.86 20.62 46.59
C ALA A 356 24.77 22.16 46.50
N GLY A 357 23.56 22.74 46.56
CA GLY A 357 23.32 24.19 46.53
C GLY A 357 22.82 24.83 47.82
N ASP A 358 22.56 24.06 48.90
CA ASP A 358 21.96 24.58 50.13
C ASP A 358 22.53 23.87 51.38
N ASP A 359 23.72 24.32 51.82
CA ASP A 359 24.40 23.89 53.05
C ASP A 359 23.73 24.55 54.28
N ASP A 360 22.68 23.94 54.87
CA ASP A 360 22.35 24.02 56.32
C ASP A 360 20.94 23.45 56.63
N ASN A 361 20.76 22.12 56.61
CA ASN A 361 19.90 21.40 57.58
C ASN A 361 19.85 19.89 57.30
N SER A 362 20.53 19.10 58.13
CA SER A 362 20.52 17.64 58.08
C SER A 362 19.80 17.10 59.31
N ASP A 363 18.52 16.76 59.21
CA ASP A 363 17.86 15.90 60.20
C ASP A 363 16.73 15.05 59.58
N GLY A 364 16.94 13.73 59.56
CA GLY A 364 15.89 12.73 59.73
C GLY A 364 15.01 12.33 58.53
N ALA A 365 15.55 11.67 57.50
CA ALA A 365 14.75 10.92 56.52
C ALA A 365 14.87 9.40 56.76
N ALA A 366 14.09 8.88 57.70
CA ALA A 366 13.92 7.43 57.87
C ALA A 366 13.04 6.89 56.73
N ALA A 367 13.66 6.23 55.75
CA ALA A 367 12.98 5.62 54.62
C ALA A 367 12.05 4.48 55.08
N ALA A 368 10.74 4.74 55.04
CA ALA A 368 9.72 3.74 55.31
C ALA A 368 9.81 2.60 54.28
N GLN A 369 10.24 1.41 54.73
CA GLN A 369 10.21 0.16 53.97
C GLN A 369 8.78 -0.38 53.87
N GLY A 370 7.86 0.40 53.29
CA GLY A 370 6.52 -0.07 52.98
C GLY A 370 6.55 -1.20 51.95
N GLU A 371 5.59 -2.14 52.04
CA GLU A 371 5.41 -3.22 51.06
C GLU A 371 5.48 -2.67 49.63
N ARG A 372 6.49 -3.12 48.87
CA ARG A 372 6.70 -2.68 47.49
C ARG A 372 5.67 -3.34 46.59
N VAL A 373 4.54 -2.66 46.40
CA VAL A 373 3.56 -3.04 45.38
C VAL A 373 4.10 -2.63 44.01
N VAL A 374 4.21 -3.58 43.07
CA VAL A 374 4.70 -3.30 41.71
C VAL A 374 3.53 -2.90 40.84
N GLN A 375 3.50 -1.63 40.41
CA GLN A 375 2.49 -1.13 39.48
C GLN A 375 2.96 -1.33 38.03
N LEU A 376 2.36 -2.28 37.33
CA LEU A 376 2.74 -2.55 35.94
C LEU A 376 2.25 -1.44 35.01
N THR A 377 3.07 -1.12 34.01
CA THR A 377 2.72 -0.17 32.94
C THR A 377 2.51 -0.88 31.61
N VAL A 378 1.60 -0.37 30.77
CA VAL A 378 1.33 -0.93 29.43
C VAL A 378 2.58 -1.01 28.52
N PRO A 379 3.50 -0.03 28.51
CA PRO A 379 4.75 -0.14 27.75
C PRO A 379 5.60 -1.36 28.14
N CYS A 380 5.69 -1.67 29.44
CA CYS A 380 6.41 -2.85 29.94
C CYS A 380 5.75 -4.14 29.47
N LEU A 381 4.42 -4.25 29.59
CA LEU A 381 3.66 -5.41 29.08
C LEU A 381 3.81 -5.58 27.57
N ARG A 382 3.79 -4.47 26.81
CA ARG A 382 3.97 -4.51 25.35
C ARG A 382 5.37 -4.97 24.96
N ARG A 383 6.40 -4.53 25.70
CA ARG A 383 7.80 -4.95 25.48
C ARG A 383 7.98 -6.42 25.87
N ALA A 384 7.43 -6.85 26.99
CA ALA A 384 7.44 -8.24 27.43
C ALA A 384 6.74 -9.15 26.42
N TYR A 385 5.55 -8.78 25.95
CA TYR A 385 4.84 -9.50 24.90
C TYR A 385 5.69 -9.68 23.64
N ARG A 386 6.36 -8.63 23.15
CA ARG A 386 7.24 -8.72 21.97
C ARG A 386 8.46 -9.65 22.19
N GLY A 387 8.92 -9.77 23.43
CA GLY A 387 10.05 -10.63 23.80
C GLY A 387 9.66 -12.10 23.91
N VAL A 388 8.57 -12.39 24.61
CA VAL A 388 8.01 -13.75 24.77
C VAL A 388 7.42 -14.24 23.45
N SER A 389 6.98 -13.32 22.60
CA SER A 389 6.20 -13.66 21.42
C SER A 389 6.45 -12.71 20.28
N GLN A 390 7.00 -13.26 19.20
CA GLN A 390 7.16 -12.52 17.95
C GLN A 390 5.79 -12.42 17.27
N PRO A 391 5.17 -11.23 17.19
CA PRO A 391 4.00 -11.06 16.35
C PRO A 391 4.40 -11.35 14.91
N GLU A 392 3.53 -12.05 14.17
CA GLU A 392 3.71 -12.16 12.72
C GLU A 392 3.84 -10.75 12.12
N GLN A 393 4.88 -10.53 11.33
CA GLN A 393 5.05 -9.26 10.64
C GLN A 393 3.84 -9.08 9.72
N ARG A 394 3.18 -7.91 9.82
CA ARG A 394 2.11 -7.58 8.88
C ARG A 394 2.68 -7.67 7.46
N PRO A 395 1.92 -8.19 6.48
CA PRO A 395 2.38 -8.17 5.10
C PRO A 395 2.71 -6.74 4.69
N ASN A 396 3.85 -6.55 4.03
CA ASN A 396 4.30 -5.24 3.58
C ASN A 396 3.21 -4.61 2.69
N ARG A 397 2.90 -3.34 2.94
CA ARG A 397 1.99 -2.57 2.07
C ARG A 397 2.53 -2.61 0.65
N PHE A 398 1.64 -2.86 -0.30
CA PHE A 398 1.99 -3.06 -1.69
C PHE A 398 2.77 -1.86 -2.26
N ARG A 399 3.97 -2.14 -2.81
CA ARG A 399 4.79 -1.20 -3.57
C ARG A 399 5.05 -1.81 -4.94
N PHE A 400 4.16 -1.54 -5.90
CA PHE A 400 4.17 -2.15 -7.24
C PHE A 400 5.55 -2.11 -7.92
N LEU A 401 6.25 -0.98 -7.81
CA LEU A 401 7.53 -0.76 -8.51
C LEU A 401 8.69 -1.61 -7.96
N GLN A 402 8.55 -2.25 -6.80
CA GLN A 402 9.59 -3.10 -6.25
C GLN A 402 9.66 -4.47 -6.93
N GLU A 403 8.61 -4.88 -7.65
CA GLU A 403 8.47 -6.25 -8.18
C GLU A 403 9.10 -6.44 -9.56
N HIS A 404 9.46 -5.34 -10.24
CA HIS A 404 9.98 -5.37 -11.60
C HIS A 404 11.13 -4.37 -11.77
N GLU A 405 12.17 -4.77 -12.50
CA GLU A 405 13.29 -3.87 -12.87
C GLU A 405 12.76 -2.62 -13.60
N GLU A 406 13.49 -1.50 -13.51
CA GLU A 406 13.07 -0.21 -14.08
C GLU A 406 12.83 -0.25 -15.60
N ASP A 407 13.42 -1.26 -16.27
CA ASP A 407 13.32 -1.54 -17.69
C ASP A 407 12.20 -2.55 -18.05
N TYR A 408 11.42 -3.02 -17.06
CA TYR A 408 10.35 -3.99 -17.27
C TYR A 408 9.22 -3.40 -18.10
N ILE A 409 8.80 -4.20 -19.08
CA ILE A 409 7.65 -3.91 -19.93
C ILE A 409 6.79 -5.19 -19.97
N PRO A 410 5.47 -5.06 -19.73
CA PRO A 410 4.53 -6.18 -19.79
C PRO A 410 4.72 -7.02 -21.06
N PRO A 411 4.67 -8.36 -20.99
CA PRO A 411 4.78 -9.25 -22.15
C PRO A 411 3.85 -8.85 -23.30
N MET A 412 2.67 -8.31 -22.98
CA MET A 412 1.67 -7.88 -23.96
C MET A 412 2.12 -6.65 -24.78
N MET A 413 2.96 -5.79 -24.21
CA MET A 413 3.62 -4.67 -24.92
C MET A 413 4.88 -5.14 -25.69
N ARG A 414 5.47 -6.30 -25.34
CA ARG A 414 6.61 -6.94 -26.05
C ARG A 414 6.24 -7.56 -27.39
N ALA A 415 5.03 -8.08 -27.51
CA ALA A 415 4.55 -8.73 -28.74
C ALA A 415 4.35 -7.76 -29.93
N GLY A 416 4.71 -6.47 -29.78
CA GLY A 416 4.61 -5.45 -30.81
C GLY A 416 3.19 -4.94 -30.99
N SER A 417 3.07 -3.71 -31.49
CA SER A 417 1.82 -2.97 -31.74
C SER A 417 0.80 -3.66 -32.67
N ARG A 418 1.06 -4.89 -33.14
CA ARG A 418 0.07 -5.72 -33.85
C ARG A 418 -1.12 -6.11 -32.96
N LEU A 419 -0.94 -6.17 -31.63
CA LEU A 419 -2.03 -6.41 -30.68
C LEU A 419 -2.60 -5.11 -30.07
N ILE A 420 -1.81 -4.04 -29.97
CA ILE A 420 -2.19 -2.78 -29.30
C ILE A 420 -1.91 -1.59 -30.21
N SER A 421 -2.52 -1.57 -31.40
CA SER A 421 -2.79 -0.27 -32.01
C SER A 421 -3.86 0.40 -31.15
N ILE A 422 -3.73 1.69 -30.84
CA ILE A 422 -4.81 2.48 -30.19
C ILE A 422 -6.10 2.38 -31.03
N SER A 423 -5.98 2.18 -32.34
CA SER A 423 -7.07 1.86 -33.28
C SER A 423 -7.69 0.48 -33.03
N LYS A 424 -6.95 -0.49 -32.46
CA LYS A 424 -7.37 -1.83 -32.03
C LYS A 424 -7.81 -1.91 -30.56
N LEU A 425 -7.78 -0.83 -29.76
CA LEU A 425 -8.64 -0.76 -28.55
C LEU A 425 -10.13 -0.87 -28.92
N SER A 426 -10.48 -0.74 -30.20
CA SER A 426 -11.78 -1.17 -30.74
C SER A 426 -12.08 -2.66 -30.53
N PHE A 427 -11.09 -3.54 -30.36
CA PHE A 427 -11.30 -4.92 -29.90
C PHE A 427 -11.75 -4.98 -28.43
N LEU A 428 -11.40 -4.01 -27.58
CA LEU A 428 -12.04 -3.87 -26.26
C LEU A 428 -13.50 -3.43 -26.37
N ASN A 429 -13.94 -2.88 -27.50
CA ASN A 429 -15.36 -2.56 -27.72
C ASN A 429 -16.10 -3.64 -28.53
N SER A 430 -15.38 -4.53 -29.22
CA SER A 430 -15.92 -5.47 -30.22
C SER A 430 -15.78 -6.96 -29.86
N ILE A 431 -15.44 -7.31 -28.62
CA ILE A 431 -15.62 -8.71 -28.18
C ILE A 431 -17.12 -8.93 -27.99
N ASP A 432 -17.72 -9.48 -29.04
CA ASP A 432 -19.14 -9.76 -29.16
C ASP A 432 -19.68 -10.51 -27.94
N SER A 433 -20.71 -9.91 -27.36
CA SER A 433 -21.71 -10.57 -26.54
C SER A 433 -22.52 -11.56 -27.38
N SER A 434 -21.95 -12.74 -27.66
CA SER A 434 -22.73 -13.94 -27.96
C SER A 434 -22.87 -14.77 -26.69
N PRO A 435 -24.07 -14.90 -26.10
CA PRO A 435 -24.38 -15.90 -25.08
C PRO A 435 -24.67 -17.23 -25.78
N GLY A 436 -23.64 -17.83 -26.41
CA GLY A 436 -23.74 -19.13 -27.07
C GLY A 436 -23.00 -20.17 -26.23
N GLY A 437 -23.76 -21.05 -25.58
CA GLY A 437 -23.22 -22.15 -24.78
C GLY A 437 -22.24 -23.00 -25.58
N GLY A 438 -21.00 -23.05 -25.11
CA GLY A 438 -19.94 -23.92 -25.60
C GLY A 438 -19.02 -24.24 -24.45
N SER A 439 -19.32 -25.35 -23.77
CA SER A 439 -18.42 -25.99 -22.82
C SER A 439 -17.16 -26.43 -23.56
N VAL A 440 -16.15 -25.56 -23.59
CA VAL A 440 -14.79 -25.92 -23.99
C VAL A 440 -13.95 -25.92 -22.73
N THR A 441 -13.91 -27.09 -22.10
CA THR A 441 -12.83 -27.47 -21.18
C THR A 441 -11.59 -27.74 -22.00
N SER A 442 -10.92 -26.70 -22.50
CA SER A 442 -9.54 -26.82 -22.95
C SER A 442 -8.64 -26.69 -21.71
N ARG A 443 -8.31 -27.86 -21.15
CA ARG A 443 -7.00 -28.09 -20.53
C ARG A 443 -5.96 -27.74 -21.60
N ASP A 444 -5.29 -26.61 -21.46
CA ASP A 444 -3.98 -26.38 -22.08
C ASP A 444 -3.30 -25.25 -21.31
N ASP A 445 -2.14 -25.61 -20.75
CA ASP A 445 -1.04 -24.81 -20.25
C ASP A 445 -1.31 -23.78 -19.13
N ASP A 446 -1.31 -24.37 -17.93
CA ASP A 446 -0.83 -23.86 -16.65
C ASP A 446 0.53 -23.12 -16.78
N PHE A 447 0.51 -21.92 -17.35
CA PHE A 447 1.59 -20.95 -17.15
C PHE A 447 1.47 -20.41 -15.72
N GLY A 448 2.18 -21.06 -14.79
CA GLY A 448 2.30 -20.72 -13.38
C GLY A 448 2.71 -19.28 -13.10
N MET A 449 1.73 -18.37 -13.14
CA MET A 449 1.81 -16.99 -12.68
C MET A 449 0.75 -16.74 -11.60
N ASP A 450 0.61 -17.68 -10.66
CA ASP A 450 -0.20 -17.56 -9.44
C ASP A 450 0.51 -16.76 -8.33
N ALA A 451 1.56 -16.00 -8.70
CA ALA A 451 2.22 -15.07 -7.80
C ALA A 451 1.31 -13.88 -7.42
N ASP A 452 0.21 -13.67 -8.15
CA ASP A 452 -0.77 -12.61 -7.88
C ASP A 452 -2.02 -13.12 -7.13
N GLU A 453 -2.33 -14.43 -7.13
CA GLU A 453 -3.37 -15.05 -6.28
C GLU A 453 -2.89 -15.34 -4.86
N THR A 454 -1.58 -15.47 -4.64
CA THR A 454 -1.01 -15.64 -3.29
C THR A 454 -0.98 -14.35 -2.46
N ARG A 455 -1.38 -13.21 -3.03
CA ARG A 455 -1.46 -11.92 -2.32
C ARG A 455 -2.76 -11.81 -1.56
N THR A 456 -2.71 -12.24 -0.31
CA THR A 456 -3.87 -12.27 0.59
C THR A 456 -4.35 -10.84 0.88
N ARG A 457 -5.51 -10.47 0.32
CA ARG A 457 -6.19 -9.18 0.61
C ARG A 457 -6.41 -9.04 2.11
N TRP A 458 -5.75 -8.09 2.78
CA TRP A 458 -5.80 -7.97 4.25
C TRP A 458 -7.00 -7.17 4.75
N TRP A 459 -7.54 -7.56 5.90
CA TRP A 459 -8.64 -6.86 6.56
C TRP A 459 -8.16 -6.20 7.84
N ASP A 460 -8.04 -4.87 7.83
CA ASP A 460 -7.83 -4.09 9.03
C ASP A 460 -9.15 -3.83 9.76
N LEU A 461 -10.28 -3.77 9.02
CA LEU A 461 -11.61 -3.54 9.57
C LEU A 461 -12.19 -4.82 10.21
N PRO A 462 -12.53 -4.82 11.52
CA PRO A 462 -13.09 -5.99 12.19
C PRO A 462 -14.47 -6.41 11.65
N PRO A 463 -14.83 -7.71 11.68
CA PRO A 463 -16.15 -8.20 11.27
C PRO A 463 -17.31 -7.46 11.94
N ALA A 464 -17.23 -7.16 13.24
CA ALA A 464 -18.27 -6.41 13.95
C ALA A 464 -18.46 -5.02 13.36
N MET A 465 -17.38 -4.36 12.97
CA MET A 465 -17.44 -3.05 12.34
C MET A 465 -18.04 -3.12 10.94
N VAL A 466 -17.66 -4.12 10.13
CA VAL A 466 -18.27 -4.36 8.81
C VAL A 466 -19.78 -4.59 8.92
N ARG A 467 -20.24 -5.32 9.94
CA ARG A 467 -21.68 -5.48 10.24
C ARG A 467 -22.37 -4.15 10.54
N LEU A 468 -21.77 -3.34 11.42
CA LEU A 468 -22.33 -2.04 11.80
C LEU A 468 -22.43 -1.10 10.59
N VAL A 469 -21.38 -1.03 9.78
CA VAL A 469 -21.35 -0.27 8.53
C VAL A 469 -22.46 -0.73 7.58
N THR A 470 -22.60 -2.04 7.38
CA THR A 470 -23.63 -2.61 6.49
C THR A 470 -25.03 -2.29 6.98
N LYS A 471 -25.29 -2.45 8.28
CA LYS A 471 -26.58 -2.09 8.92
C LYS A 471 -26.88 -0.59 8.78
N PHE A 472 -25.88 0.25 9.03
CA PHE A 472 -25.98 1.70 8.87
C PHE A 472 -26.34 2.07 7.43
N PHE A 473 -25.60 1.53 6.46
CA PHE A 473 -25.81 1.78 5.04
C PHE A 473 -27.22 1.39 4.60
N ASN A 474 -27.65 0.16 4.91
CA ASN A 474 -28.99 -0.33 4.57
C ASN A 474 -30.09 0.55 5.20
N LYS A 475 -29.89 1.03 6.44
CA LYS A 475 -30.81 1.97 7.11
C LYS A 475 -30.88 3.31 6.38
N GLN A 476 -29.77 3.83 5.86
CA GLN A 476 -29.77 5.10 5.11
C GLN A 476 -30.38 4.94 3.72
N VAL A 477 -30.06 3.85 3.01
CA VAL A 477 -30.68 3.54 1.71
C VAL A 477 -32.19 3.40 1.83
N ALA A 478 -32.69 2.80 2.93
CA ALA A 478 -34.13 2.68 3.18
C ALA A 478 -34.86 4.03 3.37
N LYS A 479 -34.14 5.10 3.75
CA LYS A 479 -34.71 6.45 3.88
C LYS A 479 -34.78 7.21 2.56
N LEU A 480 -33.99 6.81 1.57
CA LEU A 480 -33.99 7.48 0.27
C LEU A 480 -35.31 7.21 -0.45
N PRO A 481 -35.85 8.21 -1.18
CA PRO A 481 -37.07 8.03 -1.94
C PRO A 481 -36.88 6.87 -2.91
N LYS A 482 -37.74 5.85 -2.81
CA LYS A 482 -37.73 4.73 -3.76
C LYS A 482 -37.93 5.32 -5.14
N LYS A 483 -36.94 5.18 -6.04
CA LYS A 483 -37.08 5.56 -7.44
C LYS A 483 -38.37 4.91 -7.94
N ARG A 484 -39.32 5.72 -8.42
CA ARG A 484 -40.55 5.20 -9.04
C ARG A 484 -40.09 4.23 -10.13
N GLN A 485 -40.36 2.94 -9.94
CA GLN A 485 -40.10 1.96 -10.98
C GLN A 485 -40.94 2.37 -12.17
N SER A 486 -40.29 2.77 -13.26
CA SER A 486 -41.01 3.08 -14.49
C SER A 486 -41.77 1.83 -14.90
N SER A 487 -43.09 1.92 -15.04
CA SER A 487 -43.92 0.82 -15.54
C SER A 487 -43.67 0.49 -17.01
N LEU A 488 -42.90 1.34 -17.71
CA LEU A 488 -42.48 1.10 -19.09
C LEU A 488 -41.55 -0.11 -19.16
N ALA A 489 -41.79 -0.97 -20.15
CA ALA A 489 -40.95 -2.13 -20.43
C ALA A 489 -39.49 -1.68 -20.62
N VAL A 490 -38.66 -1.99 -19.64
CA VAL A 490 -37.24 -1.66 -19.65
C VAL A 490 -36.56 -2.59 -20.65
N SER A 491 -35.83 -2.03 -21.62
CA SER A 491 -35.10 -2.85 -22.59
C SER A 491 -34.10 -3.78 -21.86
N PRO A 492 -33.79 -4.99 -22.37
CA PRO A 492 -32.79 -5.87 -21.75
C PRO A 492 -31.44 -5.19 -21.52
N ARG A 493 -31.07 -4.25 -22.42
CA ARG A 493 -29.87 -3.40 -22.29
C ARG A 493 -29.96 -2.48 -21.08
N THR A 494 -31.06 -1.73 -20.95
CA THR A 494 -31.30 -0.85 -19.81
C THR A 494 -31.44 -1.64 -18.50
N GLN A 495 -31.98 -2.85 -18.55
CA GLN A 495 -32.05 -3.74 -17.38
C GLN A 495 -30.66 -4.16 -16.90
N ARG A 496 -29.76 -4.51 -17.83
CA ARG A 496 -28.35 -4.78 -17.51
C ARG A 496 -27.64 -3.55 -16.95
N ASP A 497 -27.86 -2.37 -17.53
CA ASP A 497 -27.26 -1.13 -17.05
C ASP A 497 -27.79 -0.71 -15.68
N ASN A 498 -29.08 -0.92 -15.42
CA ASN A 498 -29.72 -0.70 -14.11
C ASN A 498 -29.24 -1.71 -13.06
N ALA A 499 -28.99 -2.97 -13.45
CA ALA A 499 -28.41 -3.97 -12.55
C ALA A 499 -26.98 -3.61 -12.13
N MET A 500 -26.29 -2.77 -12.89
CA MET A 500 -24.99 -2.22 -12.51
C MET A 500 -25.08 -0.90 -11.72
N GLN A 501 -26.25 -0.26 -11.66
CA GLN A 501 -26.45 0.91 -10.79
C GLN A 501 -26.58 0.44 -9.34
N ARG A 502 -25.55 0.72 -8.55
CA ARG A 502 -25.55 0.39 -7.14
C ARG A 502 -26.26 1.45 -6.33
N SER A 503 -26.85 1.03 -5.21
CA SER A 503 -27.34 1.96 -4.20
C SER A 503 -26.17 2.79 -3.66
N SER A 504 -26.38 4.09 -3.50
CA SER A 504 -25.43 5.00 -2.85
C SER A 504 -26.17 5.88 -1.84
N ILE A 505 -25.42 6.46 -0.90
CA ILE A 505 -25.92 7.41 0.09
C ILE A 505 -25.09 8.70 0.03
N PRO A 506 -25.60 9.86 0.49
CA PRO A 506 -24.80 11.08 0.54
C PRO A 506 -23.55 10.95 1.41
N VAL A 507 -22.41 11.49 0.97
CA VAL A 507 -21.15 11.47 1.75
C VAL A 507 -21.32 12.19 3.10
N THR A 508 -22.10 13.27 3.15
CA THR A 508 -22.46 13.97 4.40
C THR A 508 -23.09 13.06 5.44
N ALA A 509 -24.01 12.18 5.03
CA ALA A 509 -24.65 11.22 5.93
C ALA A 509 -23.65 10.20 6.48
N PHE A 510 -22.68 9.77 5.65
CA PHE A 510 -21.60 8.88 6.07
C PHE A 510 -20.64 9.56 7.05
N LEU A 511 -20.16 10.78 6.75
CA LEU A 511 -19.24 11.53 7.61
C LEU A 511 -19.87 11.90 8.95
N ALA A 512 -21.18 12.10 9.01
CA ALA A 512 -21.92 12.34 10.26
C ALA A 512 -22.16 11.08 11.11
N ALA A 513 -21.86 9.88 10.59
CA ALA A 513 -22.08 8.64 11.33
C ALA A 513 -21.14 8.53 12.55
N LYS A 514 -21.60 7.80 13.57
CA LYS A 514 -20.75 7.33 14.68
C LYS A 514 -20.98 5.83 14.82
N LEU A 515 -19.95 5.05 14.53
CA LEU A 515 -20.00 3.59 14.61
C LEU A 515 -19.32 3.19 15.91
N VAL A 516 -20.03 2.47 16.78
CA VAL A 516 -19.55 2.14 18.13
C VAL A 516 -19.66 0.63 18.32
N THR A 517 -18.56 0.03 18.73
CA THR A 517 -18.48 -1.34 19.24
C THR A 517 -18.18 -1.29 20.75
N ASP A 518 -18.06 -2.45 21.39
CA ASP A 518 -17.70 -2.53 22.80
C ASP A 518 -16.29 -1.98 23.09
N LEU A 519 -15.36 -2.15 22.13
CA LEU A 519 -13.95 -1.79 22.32
C LEU A 519 -13.58 -0.40 21.80
N GLU A 520 -14.32 0.11 20.82
CA GLU A 520 -13.90 1.30 20.07
C GLU A 520 -15.04 2.00 19.37
N SER A 521 -14.79 3.25 19.01
CA SER A 521 -15.65 4.04 18.16
C SER A 521 -14.92 4.56 16.94
N ILE A 522 -15.54 4.44 15.77
CA ILE A 522 -15.06 5.05 14.53
C ILE A 522 -15.88 6.30 14.26
N ARG A 523 -15.17 7.39 13.96
CA ARG A 523 -15.75 8.67 13.57
C ARG A 523 -15.32 9.03 12.15
N PRO A 524 -16.10 8.63 11.12
CA PRO A 524 -15.79 8.94 9.73
C PRO A 524 -15.61 10.44 9.45
N ARG A 525 -16.13 11.34 10.30
CA ARG A 525 -15.87 12.79 10.21
C ARG A 525 -14.38 13.14 10.09
N MET A 526 -13.48 12.37 10.69
CA MET A 526 -12.03 12.59 10.58
C MET A 526 -11.50 12.38 9.14
N LEU A 527 -12.27 11.75 8.26
CA LEU A 527 -11.95 11.65 6.83
C LEU A 527 -12.31 12.91 6.04
N ALA A 528 -13.07 13.86 6.60
CA ALA A 528 -13.49 15.06 5.87
C ALA A 528 -12.29 15.80 5.25
N ASP A 529 -11.17 15.89 5.99
CA ASP A 529 -9.94 16.51 5.51
C ASP A 529 -9.34 15.76 4.33
N LYS A 530 -9.44 14.42 4.28
CA LYS A 530 -9.02 13.60 3.14
C LYS A 530 -9.90 13.82 1.92
N PHE A 531 -11.22 13.87 2.09
CA PHE A 531 -12.13 14.22 1.00
C PHE A 531 -11.81 15.59 0.41
N MET A 532 -11.52 16.59 1.26
CA MET A 532 -11.12 17.93 0.82
C MET A 532 -9.74 17.95 0.15
N GLN A 533 -8.75 17.25 0.71
CA GLN A 533 -7.39 17.14 0.18
C GLN A 533 -7.39 16.60 -1.26
N TYR A 534 -8.26 15.64 -1.55
CA TYR A 534 -8.40 15.02 -2.86
C TYR A 534 -9.51 15.64 -3.73
N GLY A 535 -10.02 16.81 -3.37
CA GLY A 535 -10.98 17.56 -4.18
C GLY A 535 -12.34 16.87 -4.39
N ILE A 536 -12.73 15.93 -3.52
CA ILE A 536 -13.99 15.20 -3.62
C ILE A 536 -15.09 16.04 -2.92
N PRO A 537 -16.07 16.61 -3.65
CA PRO A 537 -17.04 17.53 -3.08
C PRO A 537 -18.00 16.80 -2.12
N ILE A 538 -17.91 17.09 -0.84
CA ILE A 538 -18.66 16.37 0.22
C ILE A 538 -20.18 16.53 0.05
N ASP A 539 -20.66 17.70 -0.38
CA ASP A 539 -22.09 18.04 -0.39
C ASP A 539 -22.87 17.38 -1.54
N VAL A 540 -22.22 17.15 -2.67
CA VAL A 540 -22.84 16.63 -3.89
C VAL A 540 -22.51 15.15 -4.12
N SER A 541 -21.42 14.67 -3.52
CA SER A 541 -20.98 13.29 -3.74
C SER A 541 -21.85 12.27 -3.02
N THR A 542 -22.01 11.12 -3.68
CA THR A 542 -22.57 9.92 -3.06
C THR A 542 -21.48 8.86 -2.86
N ILE A 543 -21.73 7.92 -1.95
CA ILE A 543 -20.82 6.83 -1.63
C ILE A 543 -21.60 5.52 -1.50
N THR A 544 -21.06 4.45 -2.06
CA THR A 544 -21.60 3.09 -2.00
C THR A 544 -21.12 2.36 -0.75
N LEU A 545 -21.79 1.25 -0.38
CA LEU A 545 -21.35 0.40 0.74
C LEU A 545 -19.90 -0.06 0.58
N GLN A 546 -19.55 -0.45 -0.64
CA GLN A 546 -18.23 -0.98 -0.96
C GLN A 546 -17.14 0.07 -0.78
N GLU A 547 -17.40 1.29 -1.23
CA GLU A 547 -16.52 2.44 -1.02
C GLU A 547 -16.36 2.80 0.46
N ILE A 548 -17.45 2.78 1.24
CA ILE A 548 -17.38 3.00 2.69
C ILE A 548 -16.47 1.96 3.35
N VAL A 549 -16.67 0.68 3.05
CA VAL A 549 -15.89 -0.40 3.69
C VAL A 549 -14.41 -0.32 3.30
N ASN A 550 -14.09 -0.09 2.03
CA ASN A 550 -12.71 0.04 1.58
C ASN A 550 -12.02 1.26 2.22
N CYS A 551 -12.68 2.41 2.22
CA CYS A 551 -12.18 3.62 2.86
C CYS A 551 -11.96 3.41 4.37
N LEU A 552 -12.94 2.83 5.07
CA LEU A 552 -12.79 2.54 6.49
C LEU A 552 -11.75 1.47 6.79
N ASN A 553 -11.56 0.49 5.92
CA ASN A 553 -10.53 -0.54 6.07
C ASN A 553 -9.13 0.07 6.00
N GLU A 554 -8.87 0.91 5.00
CA GLU A 554 -7.57 1.54 4.83
C GLU A 554 -7.21 2.49 5.97
N TYR A 555 -8.17 3.32 6.40
CA TYR A 555 -7.97 4.34 7.43
C TYR A 555 -8.38 3.87 8.82
N TYR A 556 -8.64 2.56 9.01
CA TYR A 556 -9.20 2.03 10.26
C TYR A 556 -8.38 2.46 11.50
N VAL A 557 -7.05 2.34 11.43
CA VAL A 557 -6.14 2.67 12.54
C VAL A 557 -6.18 4.16 12.90
N GLU A 558 -6.33 5.04 11.90
CA GLU A 558 -6.38 6.50 12.10
C GLU A 558 -7.74 6.95 12.64
N LEU A 559 -8.81 6.24 12.27
CA LEU A 559 -10.19 6.58 12.62
C LEU A 559 -10.69 5.92 13.89
N SER A 560 -10.06 4.82 14.31
CA SER A 560 -10.44 4.08 15.50
C SER A 560 -10.02 4.86 16.75
N VAL A 561 -11.01 5.32 17.50
CA VAL A 561 -10.81 5.90 18.83
C VAL A 561 -11.14 4.83 19.85
N GLU A 562 -10.15 4.45 20.64
CA GLU A 562 -10.32 3.47 21.70
C GLU A 562 -11.34 3.97 22.73
N LYS A 563 -12.27 3.10 23.12
CA LYS A 563 -13.16 3.39 24.24
C LYS A 563 -12.37 3.14 25.52
N PRO A 564 -12.34 4.09 26.47
CA PRO A 564 -11.76 3.81 27.79
C PRO A 564 -12.60 2.71 28.43
N ILE A 565 -11.94 1.62 28.82
CA ILE A 565 -12.56 0.48 29.49
C ILE A 565 -11.84 0.29 30.82
N THR A 566 -12.61 0.27 31.90
CA THR A 566 -12.12 0.05 33.25
C THR A 566 -11.82 -1.43 33.50
N LEU A 567 -10.96 -1.73 34.47
CA LEU A 567 -10.63 -3.11 34.85
C LEU A 567 -11.87 -3.92 35.26
N GLN A 568 -12.81 -3.29 35.98
CA GLN A 568 -14.07 -3.93 36.36
C GLN A 568 -14.92 -4.29 35.13
N GLU A 569 -15.02 -3.39 34.14
CA GLU A 569 -15.71 -3.69 32.89
C GLU A 569 -15.05 -4.85 32.15
N ILE A 570 -13.71 -4.91 32.07
CA ILE A 570 -12.98 -6.05 31.46
C ILE A 570 -13.35 -7.37 32.16
N ARG A 571 -13.38 -7.38 33.51
CA ARG A 571 -13.77 -8.57 34.28
C ARG A 571 -15.21 -9.01 33.96
N HIS A 572 -16.13 -8.05 33.84
CA HIS A 572 -17.55 -8.30 33.54
C HIS A 572 -17.85 -8.62 32.07
N MET A 573 -16.93 -8.36 31.13
CA MET A 573 -17.12 -8.75 29.73
C MET A 573 -17.34 -10.26 29.63
N SER A 574 -18.29 -10.71 28.81
CA SER A 574 -18.53 -12.14 28.64
C SER A 574 -17.30 -12.79 28.01
N THR A 575 -16.76 -13.86 28.61
CA THR A 575 -15.73 -14.67 27.95
C THR A 575 -16.34 -15.30 26.72
N PRO A 576 -15.89 -14.93 25.51
CA PRO A 576 -16.41 -15.57 24.32
C PRO A 576 -16.05 -17.05 24.39
N LYS A 577 -17.07 -17.90 24.27
CA LYS A 577 -16.85 -19.33 24.09
C LYS A 577 -16.15 -19.45 22.73
N LEU A 578 -14.84 -19.64 22.75
CA LEU A 578 -14.09 -20.03 21.56
C LEU A 578 -14.75 -21.32 21.09
N SER A 579 -15.55 -21.22 20.03
CA SER A 579 -16.00 -22.41 19.34
C SER A 579 -14.69 -23.07 18.88
N VAL A 580 -14.35 -24.19 19.50
CA VAL A 580 -13.23 -25.02 19.03
C VAL A 580 -13.72 -25.56 17.69
N SER A 581 -13.58 -24.75 16.65
CA SER A 581 -13.77 -25.22 15.29
C SER A 581 -12.66 -26.24 15.11
N HIS A 582 -13.02 -27.51 15.20
CA HIS A 582 -12.14 -28.60 14.85
C HIS A 582 -11.79 -28.43 13.37
N THR A 583 -10.74 -27.67 13.08
CA THR A 583 -10.00 -27.73 11.83
C THR A 583 -9.27 -29.05 11.82
N SER A 584 -10.02 -30.15 11.67
CA SER A 584 -9.45 -31.38 11.15
C SER A 584 -9.00 -31.05 9.74
N ALA A 585 -7.70 -30.82 9.57
CA ALA A 585 -7.06 -30.79 8.27
C ALA A 585 -7.26 -32.18 7.64
N THR A 586 -8.35 -32.34 6.90
CA THR A 586 -8.61 -33.50 6.06
C THR A 586 -7.59 -33.46 4.93
N THR A 587 -6.43 -34.07 5.20
CA THR A 587 -5.52 -34.54 4.16
C THR A 587 -6.28 -35.62 3.40
N THR A 588 -6.91 -35.24 2.29
CA THR A 588 -7.47 -36.20 1.33
C THR A 588 -6.31 -36.95 0.68
N LYS A 589 -5.86 -38.03 1.33
CA LYS A 589 -5.17 -39.12 0.64
C LYS A 589 -6.22 -39.87 -0.18
N THR A 590 -6.20 -39.63 -1.49
CA THR A 590 -6.88 -40.47 -2.47
C THR A 590 -6.13 -41.80 -2.56
N GLU A 591 -6.52 -42.78 -1.73
CA GLU A 591 -6.14 -44.17 -1.95
C GLU A 591 -7.20 -44.82 -2.86
N LEU A 592 -6.85 -44.91 -4.15
CA LEU A 592 -7.48 -45.81 -5.11
C LEU A 592 -7.14 -47.25 -4.69
N SER A 593 -8.07 -47.93 -4.02
CA SER A 593 -8.05 -49.39 -3.91
C SER A 593 -8.78 -49.99 -5.12
N VAL A 594 -7.99 -50.56 -6.02
CA VAL A 594 -8.44 -51.55 -7.00
C VAL A 594 -8.40 -52.89 -6.27
N THR A 595 -9.57 -53.47 -6.01
CA THR A 595 -9.71 -54.91 -5.80
C THR A 595 -10.92 -55.36 -6.61
N GLY A 596 -10.63 -56.11 -7.68
CA GLY A 596 -11.62 -56.98 -8.30
C GLY A 596 -11.81 -58.23 -7.44
N GLU A 597 -13.00 -58.81 -7.54
CA GLU A 597 -13.27 -60.24 -7.78
C GLU A 597 -14.72 -60.56 -7.41
N SER A 598 -15.54 -60.83 -8.43
CA SER A 598 -16.56 -61.90 -8.59
C SER A 598 -17.62 -61.46 -9.59
#